data_AF-A0AAV9MAS3-F1
#
_entry.id   AF-A0AAV9MAS3-F1
#
_cell.length_a   1.000
_cell.length_b   1.000
_cell.length_c   1.000
_cell.angle_alpha   90.00
_cell.angle_beta   90.00
_cell.angle_gamma   90.00
#
_symmetry.space_group_name_H-M   'P 1'
#
loop_
_entity.id
_entity.type
_entity.pdbx_description
1 polymer ?
#
loop_
_entity_poly.entity_id
_entity_poly.type
_entity_poly.pdbx_seq_one_letter_code
_entity_poly.pdbx_strand_id
1 'polypeptide(L)'
;MRIVDLVWTVMAISKHRFMVWLAILGRLLTRERKQKQHIQVDDTNYIFCEEKVMDTNVHLFEVCKWIEIVWQGITQWTGIAITNNGIKQVLERIKRKHWKQFQKETIAALCGAILYHTWRARNWKKFKGKHVHTEEVVSQIKKRL
;
A
#
# COMPACT_ATOMS: atom_id res chain seq x y z
N MET A 1 10.09 -6.56 -19.62
CA MET A 1 9.71 -6.56 -18.20
C MET A 1 8.20 -6.53 -18.06
N ARG A 2 7.64 -7.47 -17.30
CA ARG A 2 6.22 -7.58 -16.91
C ARG A 2 6.04 -6.96 -15.52
N ILE A 3 4.80 -6.66 -15.13
CA ILE A 3 4.50 -6.19 -13.75
C ILE A 3 4.96 -7.20 -12.70
N VAL A 4 4.78 -8.50 -12.98
CA VAL A 4 5.18 -9.55 -12.04
C VAL A 4 6.67 -9.47 -11.70
N ASP A 5 7.52 -9.08 -12.67
CA ASP A 5 8.96 -8.92 -12.45
C ASP A 5 9.24 -7.74 -11.48
N LEU A 6 8.43 -6.67 -11.53
CA LEU A 6 8.51 -5.54 -10.57
C LEU A 6 7.97 -5.89 -9.19
N VAL A 7 6.97 -6.77 -9.08
CA VAL A 7 6.45 -7.22 -7.78
C VAL A 7 7.46 -8.12 -7.08
N TRP A 8 8.13 -8.98 -7.85
CA TRP A 8 9.02 -10.01 -7.32
C TRP A 8 10.50 -9.62 -7.34
N THR A 9 10.85 -8.37 -7.67
CA THR A 9 12.22 -7.83 -7.65
C THR A 9 12.95 -8.12 -6.35
N VAL A 10 14.25 -8.42 -6.45
CA VAL A 10 15.16 -8.59 -5.30
C VAL A 10 15.18 -7.37 -4.37
N MET A 11 14.90 -6.17 -4.88
CA MET A 11 14.86 -4.92 -4.10
C MET A 11 13.70 -4.87 -3.10
N ALA A 12 12.63 -5.64 -3.31
CA ALA A 12 11.47 -5.62 -2.42
C ALA A 12 11.66 -6.57 -1.23
N ILE A 13 11.14 -6.22 -0.04
CA ILE A 13 11.13 -7.16 1.09
C ILE A 13 10.11 -8.27 0.84
N SER A 14 10.44 -9.54 1.12
CA SER A 14 9.61 -10.71 0.79
C SER A 14 8.15 -10.59 1.29
N LYS A 15 7.95 -10.10 2.51
CA LYS A 15 6.59 -9.86 3.07
C LYS A 15 5.81 -8.80 2.30
N HIS A 16 6.48 -7.80 1.74
CA HIS A 16 5.86 -6.74 0.94
C HIS A 16 5.44 -7.29 -0.43
N ARG A 17 6.32 -8.07 -1.09
CA ARG A 17 6.03 -8.70 -2.40
C ARG A 17 4.75 -9.52 -2.37
N PHE A 18 4.63 -10.40 -1.37
CA PHE A 18 3.45 -11.25 -1.21
C PHE A 18 2.16 -10.44 -1.03
N MET A 19 2.22 -9.40 -0.21
CA MET A 19 1.05 -8.58 0.07
C MET A 19 0.65 -7.71 -1.13
N VAL A 20 1.62 -7.13 -1.85
CA VAL A 20 1.38 -6.44 -3.13
C VAL A 20 0.72 -7.37 -4.15
N TRP A 21 1.20 -8.62 -4.24
CA TRP A 21 0.59 -9.61 -5.13
C TRP A 21 -0.88 -9.88 -4.78
N LEU A 22 -1.19 -10.04 -3.48
CA LEU A 22 -2.59 -10.14 -3.03
C LEU A 22 -3.41 -8.89 -3.34
N ALA A 23 -2.82 -7.70 -3.21
CA ALA A 23 -3.47 -6.44 -3.55
C ALA A 23 -3.85 -6.37 -5.03
N ILE A 24 -2.92 -6.73 -5.92
CA ILE A 24 -3.15 -6.77 -7.39
C ILE A 24 -4.27 -7.75 -7.75
N LEU A 25 -4.35 -8.89 -7.05
CA LEU A 25 -5.40 -9.88 -7.25
C LEU A 25 -6.74 -9.52 -6.58
N GLY A 26 -6.82 -8.41 -5.83
CA GLY A 26 -8.01 -8.05 -5.05
C GLY A 26 -8.31 -9.05 -3.92
N ARG A 27 -7.29 -9.76 -3.43
CA ARG A 27 -7.40 -10.87 -2.46
C ARG A 27 -7.05 -10.48 -1.02
N LEU A 28 -6.79 -9.21 -0.76
CA LEU A 28 -6.64 -8.72 0.61
C LEU A 28 -7.98 -8.82 1.37
N LEU A 29 -7.90 -9.23 2.64
CA LEU A 29 -9.06 -9.54 3.47
C LEU A 29 -9.70 -8.26 4.06
N THR A 30 -10.16 -7.39 3.18
CA THR A 30 -10.92 -6.18 3.52
C THR A 30 -12.33 -6.56 4.01
N ARG A 31 -13.02 -5.61 4.65
CA ARG A 31 -14.43 -5.81 5.04
C ARG A 31 -15.30 -6.18 3.84
N GLU A 32 -15.14 -5.47 2.74
CA GLU A 32 -15.85 -5.76 1.48
C GLU A 32 -15.65 -7.22 1.05
N ARG A 33 -14.41 -7.72 1.09
CA ARG A 33 -14.12 -9.11 0.71
C ARG A 33 -14.71 -10.11 1.69
N LYS A 34 -14.67 -9.82 3.00
CA LYS A 34 -15.29 -10.67 4.03
C LYS A 34 -16.80 -10.81 3.82
N GLN A 35 -17.48 -9.69 3.55
CA GLN A 35 -18.92 -9.71 3.24
C GLN A 35 -19.23 -10.53 1.99
N LYS A 36 -18.44 -10.38 0.91
CA LYS A 36 -18.55 -11.22 -0.30
C LYS A 36 -18.30 -12.71 -0.04
N GLN A 37 -17.64 -13.05 1.08
CA GLN A 37 -17.37 -14.43 1.50
C GLN A 37 -18.31 -14.90 2.61
N HIS A 38 -19.40 -14.15 2.91
CA HIS A 38 -20.36 -14.47 3.97
C HIS A 38 -19.74 -14.60 5.37
N ILE A 39 -18.60 -13.95 5.61
CA ILE A 39 -17.98 -13.86 6.93
C ILE A 39 -18.65 -12.71 7.68
N GLN A 40 -19.22 -12.97 8.86
CA GLN A 40 -19.84 -11.92 9.69
C GLN A 40 -18.82 -10.84 10.08
N VAL A 41 -19.25 -9.57 10.01
CA VAL A 41 -18.42 -8.41 10.37
C VAL A 41 -19.23 -7.49 11.28
N ASP A 42 -19.02 -7.61 12.58
CA ASP A 42 -19.76 -6.86 13.62
C ASP A 42 -19.37 -5.38 13.74
N ASP A 43 -18.23 -4.97 13.17
CA ASP A 43 -17.73 -3.60 13.28
C ASP A 43 -18.49 -2.64 12.34
N THR A 44 -19.48 -1.92 12.86
CA THR A 44 -20.28 -0.93 12.11
C THR A 44 -19.55 0.38 11.82
N ASN A 45 -18.60 0.81 12.65
CA ASN A 45 -17.85 2.06 12.47
C ASN A 45 -16.36 1.78 12.31
N TYR A 46 -15.84 1.83 11.08
CA TYR A 46 -14.43 1.61 10.84
C TYR A 46 -13.64 2.90 10.99
N ILE A 47 -12.68 2.89 11.91
CA ILE A 47 -11.87 4.03 12.34
C ILE A 47 -10.45 3.79 11.81
N PHE A 48 -10.18 3.66 10.51
CA PHE A 48 -8.77 3.74 10.06
C PHE A 48 -8.40 5.19 9.81
N CYS A 49 -9.07 5.80 8.85
CA CYS A 49 -9.19 7.24 8.73
C CYS A 49 -10.34 7.74 9.60
N GLU A 50 -10.41 9.06 9.77
CA GLU A 50 -11.50 9.75 10.46
C GLU A 50 -12.81 9.72 9.65
N GLU A 51 -12.71 9.37 8.36
CA GLU A 51 -13.83 9.20 7.47
C GLU A 51 -14.49 7.84 7.75
N LYS A 52 -15.75 7.84 8.19
CA LYS A 52 -16.54 6.63 8.48
C LYS A 52 -16.94 5.89 7.19
N VAL A 53 -15.95 5.48 6.39
CA VAL A 53 -16.12 4.87 5.07
C VAL A 53 -15.84 3.37 5.13
N MET A 54 -16.42 2.62 4.21
CA MET A 54 -16.20 1.18 4.08
C MET A 54 -14.73 0.86 3.83
N ASP A 55 -14.21 -0.15 4.56
CA ASP A 55 -12.88 -0.73 4.34
C ASP A 55 -12.86 -1.54 3.03
N THR A 56 -12.47 -0.86 1.96
CA THR A 56 -12.23 -1.41 0.62
C THR A 56 -10.75 -1.26 0.24
N ASN A 57 -10.28 -2.04 -0.74
CA ASN A 57 -8.91 -1.88 -1.25
C ASN A 57 -8.70 -0.49 -1.85
N VAL A 58 -9.70 0.02 -2.57
CA VAL A 58 -9.65 1.33 -3.22
C VAL A 58 -9.53 2.44 -2.16
N HIS A 59 -10.38 2.42 -1.12
CA HIS A 59 -10.28 3.44 -0.09
C HIS A 59 -8.91 3.36 0.62
N LEU A 60 -8.53 2.17 1.09
CA LEU A 60 -7.32 2.00 1.90
C LEU A 60 -6.03 2.38 1.14
N PHE A 61 -5.97 2.06 -0.15
CA PHE A 61 -4.73 2.19 -0.93
C PHE A 61 -4.74 3.31 -1.96
N GLU A 62 -5.87 3.95 -2.25
CA GLU A 62 -5.97 4.95 -3.33
C GLU A 62 -6.55 6.28 -2.85
N VAL A 63 -7.61 6.25 -2.04
CA VAL A 63 -8.40 7.47 -1.73
C VAL A 63 -8.14 8.02 -0.33
N CYS A 64 -7.70 7.19 0.62
CA CYS A 64 -7.56 7.59 2.01
C CYS A 64 -6.51 8.71 2.20
N LYS A 65 -6.89 9.82 2.86
CA LYS A 65 -5.96 10.92 3.20
C LYS A 65 -4.72 10.45 3.95
N TRP A 66 -4.87 9.45 4.82
CA TRP A 66 -3.74 8.90 5.58
C TRP A 66 -2.68 8.31 4.64
N ILE A 67 -3.08 7.55 3.61
CA ILE A 67 -2.10 7.00 2.66
C ILE A 67 -1.54 8.07 1.73
N GLU A 68 -2.35 9.09 1.38
CA GLU A 68 -1.90 10.23 0.59
C GLU A 68 -0.70 10.94 1.24
N ILE A 69 -0.77 11.22 2.55
CA ILE A 69 0.32 11.83 3.32
C ILE A 69 1.58 10.95 3.27
N VAL A 70 1.43 9.62 3.36
CA VAL A 70 2.57 8.70 3.25
C VAL A 70 3.19 8.76 1.84
N TRP A 71 2.37 8.77 0.79
CA TRP A 71 2.86 8.92 -0.59
C TRP A 71 3.59 10.25 -0.80
N GLN A 72 3.07 11.34 -0.24
CA GLN A 72 3.71 12.65 -0.29
C GLN A 72 5.05 12.65 0.44
N GLY A 73 5.13 12.08 1.65
CA GLY A 73 6.38 11.99 2.41
C GLY A 73 7.47 11.16 1.72
N ILE A 74 7.09 10.11 0.99
CA ILE A 74 8.02 9.33 0.15
C ILE A 74 8.38 10.06 -1.14
N THR A 75 7.43 10.76 -1.76
CA THR A 75 7.67 11.59 -2.95
C THR A 75 8.66 12.71 -2.65
N GLN A 76 8.46 13.42 -1.53
CA GLN A 76 9.36 14.50 -1.10
C GLN A 76 10.77 13.99 -0.83
N TRP A 77 10.90 12.79 -0.25
CA TRP A 77 12.20 12.20 0.03
C TRP A 77 12.94 11.71 -1.21
N THR A 78 12.23 11.10 -2.16
CA THR A 78 12.82 10.52 -3.36
C THR A 78 12.97 11.52 -4.51
N GLY A 79 12.23 12.64 -4.46
CA GLY A 79 12.10 13.58 -5.58
C GLY A 79 11.29 13.02 -6.76
N ILE A 80 10.65 11.86 -6.61
CA ILE A 80 9.95 11.16 -7.70
C ILE A 80 8.45 11.20 -7.44
N ALA A 81 7.73 12.00 -8.22
CA ALA A 81 6.28 12.08 -8.16
C ALA A 81 5.63 10.82 -8.73
N ILE A 82 4.87 10.12 -7.89
CA ILE A 82 4.08 8.94 -8.27
C ILE A 82 2.63 9.20 -7.90
N THR A 83 1.79 9.38 -8.91
CA THR A 83 0.35 9.49 -8.69
C THR A 83 -0.21 8.13 -8.33
N ASN A 84 -0.79 8.03 -7.13
CA ASN A 84 -1.45 6.85 -6.65
C ASN A 84 -2.86 6.73 -7.27
N ASN A 85 -3.10 5.66 -7.99
CA ASN A 85 -4.40 5.33 -8.61
C ASN A 85 -4.61 3.81 -8.69
N GLY A 86 -4.12 3.12 -7.65
CA GLY A 86 -4.06 1.67 -7.58
C GLY A 86 -2.69 1.12 -7.91
N ILE A 87 -2.24 0.13 -7.12
CA ILE A 87 -0.87 -0.39 -7.22
C ILE A 87 -0.57 -1.01 -8.58
N LYS A 88 -1.56 -1.64 -9.22
CA LYS A 88 -1.40 -2.21 -10.56
C LYS A 88 -1.10 -1.12 -11.59
N GLN A 89 -1.85 -0.02 -11.54
CA GLN A 89 -1.70 1.13 -12.43
C GLN A 89 -0.37 1.85 -12.18
N VAL A 90 0.03 1.99 -10.92
CA VAL A 90 1.34 2.53 -10.53
C VAL A 90 2.48 1.69 -11.11
N LEU A 91 2.43 0.36 -10.97
CA LEU A 91 3.45 -0.53 -11.53
C LEU A 91 3.46 -0.50 -13.07
N GLU A 92 2.29 -0.41 -13.73
CA GLU A 92 2.22 -0.22 -15.19
C GLU A 92 2.88 1.10 -15.64
N ARG A 93 2.76 2.17 -14.84
CA ARG A 93 3.43 3.45 -15.12
C ARG A 93 4.94 3.34 -14.96
N ILE A 94 5.42 2.75 -13.86
CA ILE A 94 6.85 2.53 -13.61
C ILE A 94 7.46 1.71 -14.75
N LYS A 95 6.78 0.65 -15.20
CA LYS A 95 7.20 -0.19 -16.33
C LYS A 95 7.49 0.64 -17.59
N ARG A 96 6.62 1.61 -17.89
CA ARG A 96 6.67 2.47 -19.09
C ARG A 96 7.67 3.63 -19.01
N LYS A 97 8.18 3.98 -17.83
CA LYS A 97 9.17 5.07 -17.68
C LYS A 97 10.51 4.69 -18.35
N HIS A 98 11.20 5.67 -18.92
CA HIS A 98 12.57 5.52 -19.43
C HIS A 98 13.59 5.63 -18.28
N TRP A 99 13.52 4.70 -17.34
CA TRP A 99 14.42 4.60 -16.19
C TRP A 99 15.33 3.38 -16.30
N LYS A 100 16.47 3.41 -15.61
CA LYS A 100 17.31 2.22 -15.46
C LYS A 100 16.54 1.13 -14.72
N GLN A 101 16.85 -0.13 -14.98
CA GLN A 101 16.16 -1.28 -14.37
C GLN A 101 16.17 -1.18 -12.83
N PHE A 102 17.35 -0.90 -12.26
CA PHE A 102 17.50 -0.69 -10.82
C PHE A 102 16.54 0.38 -10.27
N GLN A 103 16.40 1.53 -10.95
CA GLN A 103 15.46 2.58 -10.51
C GLN A 103 14.01 2.10 -10.55
N LYS A 104 13.59 1.38 -11.59
CA LYS A 104 12.23 0.83 -11.68
C LYS A 104 11.94 -0.14 -10.53
N GLU A 105 12.91 -0.99 -10.22
CA GLU A 105 12.81 -1.98 -9.15
C GLU A 105 12.77 -1.34 -7.76
N THR A 106 13.66 -0.38 -7.48
CA THR A 106 13.68 0.35 -6.21
C THR A 106 12.37 1.12 -5.99
N ILE A 107 11.86 1.78 -7.02
CA ILE A 107 10.60 2.53 -6.92
C ILE A 107 9.40 1.58 -6.77
N ALA A 108 9.39 0.45 -7.47
CA ALA A 108 8.36 -0.58 -7.26
C ALA A 108 8.39 -1.15 -5.83
N ALA A 109 9.59 -1.40 -5.28
CA ALA A 109 9.78 -1.85 -3.91
C ALA A 109 9.27 -0.81 -2.89
N LEU A 110 9.51 0.48 -3.13
CA LEU A 110 8.97 1.58 -2.33
C LEU A 110 7.43 1.60 -2.33
N CYS A 111 6.81 1.51 -3.51
CA CYS A 111 5.36 1.41 -3.62
C CYS A 111 4.82 0.22 -2.81
N GLY A 112 5.49 -0.93 -2.89
CA GLY A 112 5.12 -2.11 -2.12
C GLY A 112 5.29 -1.95 -0.60
N ALA A 113 6.32 -1.23 -0.17
CA ALA A 113 6.52 -0.89 1.24
C ALA A 113 5.42 0.03 1.76
N ILE A 114 5.02 1.06 1.00
CA ILE A 114 3.88 1.94 1.34
C ILE A 114 2.64 1.09 1.59
N LEU A 115 2.24 0.24 0.63
CA LEU A 115 1.08 -0.64 0.80
C LEU A 115 1.21 -1.49 2.07
N TYR A 116 2.38 -2.10 2.31
CA TYR A 116 2.56 -3.01 3.44
C TYR A 116 2.42 -2.31 4.78
N HIS A 117 3.05 -1.14 4.92
CA HIS A 117 2.95 -0.38 6.14
C HIS A 117 1.54 0.18 6.35
N THR A 118 0.83 0.56 5.28
CA THR A 118 -0.61 0.92 5.37
C THR A 118 -1.44 -0.25 5.86
N TRP A 119 -1.29 -1.44 5.27
CA TRP A 119 -2.04 -2.64 5.69
C TRP A 119 -1.73 -3.03 7.14
N ARG A 120 -0.47 -2.88 7.56
CA ARG A 120 -0.05 -3.14 8.94
C ARG A 120 -0.66 -2.13 9.92
N ALA A 121 -0.61 -0.83 9.59
CA ALA A 121 -1.21 0.23 10.40
C ALA A 121 -2.72 0.01 10.57
N ARG A 122 -3.41 -0.31 9.46
CA ARG A 122 -4.81 -0.71 9.40
C ARG A 122 -5.11 -1.84 10.40
N ASN A 123 -4.34 -2.93 10.34
CA ASN A 123 -4.57 -4.07 11.23
C ASN A 123 -4.21 -3.78 12.69
N TRP A 124 -3.21 -2.96 12.96
CA TRP A 124 -2.88 -2.53 14.33
C TRP A 124 -3.99 -1.69 14.94
N LYS A 125 -4.58 -0.76 14.18
CA LYS A 125 -5.70 0.03 14.65
C LYS A 125 -6.92 -0.86 14.94
N LYS A 126 -7.24 -1.79 14.02
CA LYS A 126 -8.38 -2.70 14.17
C LYS A 126 -8.24 -3.69 15.32
N PHE A 127 -7.11 -4.39 15.42
CA PHE A 127 -6.97 -5.54 16.33
C PHE A 127 -6.22 -5.22 17.62
N LYS A 128 -5.55 -4.06 17.69
CA LYS A 128 -4.76 -3.66 18.86
C LYS A 128 -5.12 -2.27 19.39
N GLY A 129 -6.07 -1.57 18.77
CA GLY A 129 -6.41 -0.18 19.12
C GLY A 129 -5.25 0.81 18.93
N LYS A 130 -4.15 0.40 18.27
CA LYS A 130 -2.95 1.23 18.16
C LYS A 130 -3.07 2.22 17.00
N HIS A 131 -2.97 3.50 17.30
CA HIS A 131 -2.84 4.54 16.29
C HIS A 131 -1.41 4.58 15.73
N VAL A 132 -1.28 4.74 14.42
CA VAL A 132 0.02 4.85 13.74
C VAL A 132 0.07 6.16 12.99
N HIS A 133 1.08 6.96 13.31
CA HIS A 133 1.31 8.24 12.66
C HIS A 133 2.00 8.04 11.30
N THR A 134 1.65 8.89 10.35
CA THR A 134 2.16 8.85 8.98
C THR A 134 3.68 9.06 8.94
N GLU A 135 4.21 9.89 9.83
CA GLU A 135 5.64 10.19 9.95
C GLU A 135 6.43 8.96 10.41
N GLU A 136 5.87 8.17 11.34
CA GLU A 136 6.47 6.92 11.80
C GLU A 136 6.59 5.92 10.64
N VAL A 137 5.56 5.85 9.79
CA VAL A 137 5.52 4.95 8.62
C VAL A 137 6.52 5.38 7.56
N VAL A 138 6.56 6.68 7.22
CA VAL A 138 7.54 7.24 6.29
C VAL A 138 8.97 6.96 6.80
N SER A 139 9.24 7.19 8.09
CA SER A 139 10.54 6.89 8.70
C SER A 139 10.90 5.40 8.63
N GLN A 140 9.95 4.49 8.87
CA GLN A 140 10.18 3.05 8.76
C GLN A 140 10.48 2.60 7.34
N ILE A 141 9.81 3.17 6.34
CA ILE A 141 10.05 2.86 4.93
C ILE A 141 11.47 3.32 4.55
N LYS A 142 11.86 4.53 4.93
CA LYS A 142 13.21 5.09 4.65
C LYS A 142 14.35 4.25 5.22
N LYS A 143 14.16 3.64 6.40
CA LYS A 143 15.19 2.86 7.09
C LYS A 143 15.41 1.45 6.51
N ARG A 144 14.45 0.91 5.76
CA ARG A 144 14.38 -0.51 5.39
C ARG A 144 14.49 -0.75 3.89
N LEU A 145 14.91 0.26 3.13
CA LEU A 145 15.01 0.23 1.69
C LEU A 145 16.41 0.62 1.25
#